data_AF-A0A2T5BWX5-F1
#
_entry.id   AF-A0A2T5BWX5-F1
#
_cell.length_a   1.000
_cell.length_b   1.000
_cell.length_c   1.000
_cell.angle_alpha   90.00
_cell.angle_beta   90.00
_cell.angle_gamma   90.00
#
_symmetry.space_group_name_H-M   'P 1'
#
loop_
_entity.id
_entity.type
_entity.pdbx_description
1 polymer ?
#
loop_
_entity_poly.entity_id
_entity_poly.type
_entity_poly.pdbx_seq_one_letter_code
_entity_poly.pdbx_strand_id
1 'polypeptide(L)'
;MPPLAREVCAFLGELVVIMHARTAAPELYPALCDVWHRENDAYLGLDMDLLAAALADPQAQYHYRQNYPAARLAAVELFNRGYGECLRQFFASGRDGMRHVPIEELANRAGDVANYLPAMPQPEPETPAIDAYRSLGAMALIDIDYWEGLSETRIEDYYADLLRHLHGNTAFLALNDQRKPIGYATWLKAAQEDEYTLTRQAAPFGDHRALQSALERHLGKTAGVTARHARSATQEQVAW
;
A
#
# COMPACT_ATOMS: atom_id res chain seq x y z
N MET A 1 -4.07 24.49 -15.26
CA MET A 1 -3.59 23.23 -14.68
C MET A 1 -2.75 23.53 -13.44
N PRO A 2 -3.04 22.91 -12.29
CA PRO A 2 -2.24 23.03 -11.06
C PRO A 2 -0.77 22.65 -11.29
N PRO A 3 0.18 23.21 -10.51
CA PRO A 3 1.61 22.97 -10.71
C PRO A 3 1.99 21.49 -10.77
N LEU A 4 1.59 20.70 -9.77
CA LEU A 4 1.89 19.26 -9.73
C LEU A 4 1.34 18.51 -10.95
N ALA A 5 0.07 18.71 -11.29
CA ALA A 5 -0.55 18.06 -12.46
C ALA A 5 0.12 18.45 -13.79
N ARG A 6 0.66 19.67 -13.89
CA ARG A 6 1.43 20.10 -15.07
C ARG A 6 2.73 19.31 -15.19
N GLU A 7 3.46 19.13 -14.08
CA GLU A 7 4.71 18.36 -14.09
C GLU A 7 4.44 16.87 -14.36
N VAL A 8 3.35 16.32 -13.84
CA VAL A 8 2.93 14.94 -14.18
C VAL A 8 2.71 14.81 -15.69
N CYS A 9 2.06 15.78 -16.34
CA CYS A 9 1.90 15.80 -17.80
C CYS A 9 3.25 15.82 -18.53
N ALA A 10 4.20 16.64 -18.06
CA ALA A 10 5.52 16.74 -18.66
C ALA A 10 6.27 15.40 -18.59
N PHE A 11 6.35 14.79 -17.40
CA PHE A 11 7.00 13.50 -17.19
C PHE A 11 6.30 12.34 -17.91
N LEU A 12 4.96 12.35 -18.02
CA LEU A 12 4.25 11.40 -18.87
C LEU A 12 4.64 11.54 -20.35
N GLY A 13 4.78 12.78 -20.83
CA GLY A 13 5.27 13.06 -22.18
C GLY A 13 6.66 12.48 -22.42
N GLU A 14 7.58 12.64 -21.47
CA GLU A 14 8.91 12.04 -21.54
C GLU A 14 8.85 10.51 -21.65
N LEU A 15 8.08 9.84 -20.78
CA LEU A 15 7.93 8.38 -20.81
C LEU A 15 7.34 7.87 -22.12
N VAL A 16 6.37 8.60 -22.70
CA VAL A 16 5.81 8.30 -24.02
C VAL A 16 6.86 8.44 -25.12
N VAL A 17 7.66 9.50 -25.11
CA VAL A 17 8.73 9.72 -26.09
C VAL A 17 9.78 8.62 -26.00
N ILE A 18 10.21 8.26 -24.78
CA ILE A 18 11.15 7.16 -24.55
C ILE A 18 10.59 5.84 -25.10
N MET A 19 9.33 5.52 -24.79
CA MET A 19 8.70 4.30 -25.27
C MET A 19 8.53 4.27 -26.78
N HIS A 20 8.18 5.41 -27.39
CA HIS A 20 8.06 5.52 -28.84
C HIS A 20 9.43 5.37 -29.54
N ALA A 21 10.49 5.97 -28.98
CA ALA A 21 11.84 5.86 -29.52
C ALA A 21 12.33 4.41 -29.57
N ARG A 22 11.89 3.55 -28.64
CA ARG A 22 12.22 2.12 -28.64
C ARG A 22 11.93 1.43 -29.96
N THR A 23 10.87 1.82 -30.67
CA THR A 23 10.48 1.24 -31.96
C THR A 23 10.78 2.16 -33.13
N ALA A 24 10.55 3.46 -32.99
CA ALA A 24 10.67 4.42 -34.09
C ALA A 24 12.09 4.96 -34.30
N ALA A 25 12.94 4.95 -33.26
CA ALA A 25 14.32 5.41 -33.32
C ALA A 25 15.21 4.61 -32.35
N PRO A 26 15.48 3.32 -32.62
CA PRO A 26 16.16 2.43 -31.67
C PRO A 26 17.56 2.89 -31.27
N GLU A 27 18.24 3.66 -32.12
CA GLU A 27 19.57 4.24 -31.83
C GLU A 27 19.50 5.37 -30.79
N LEU A 28 18.37 6.08 -30.71
CA LEU A 28 18.15 7.17 -29.75
C LEU A 28 17.66 6.65 -28.39
N TYR A 29 17.01 5.49 -28.37
CA TYR A 29 16.40 4.93 -27.17
C TYR A 29 17.36 4.79 -25.97
N PRO A 30 18.58 4.21 -26.11
CA PRO A 30 19.52 4.12 -25.00
C PRO A 30 19.93 5.49 -24.45
N ALA A 31 20.20 6.46 -25.33
CA ALA A 31 20.60 7.81 -24.91
C ALA A 31 19.48 8.52 -24.13
N LEU A 32 18.22 8.33 -24.50
CA LEU A 32 17.08 8.87 -23.77
C LEU A 32 16.91 8.20 -22.39
N CYS A 33 17.11 6.88 -22.31
CA CYS A 33 17.11 6.17 -21.02
C CYS A 33 18.22 6.68 -20.10
N ASP A 34 19.43 6.91 -20.63
CA ASP A 34 20.57 7.43 -19.84
C ASP A 34 20.33 8.85 -19.32
N VAL A 35 19.70 9.72 -20.12
CA VAL A 35 19.28 11.06 -19.66
C VAL A 35 18.22 10.94 -18.57
N TRP A 36 17.17 10.15 -18.81
CA TRP A 36 16.09 9.95 -17.86
C TRP A 36 16.58 9.40 -16.50
N HIS A 37 17.54 8.46 -16.51
CA HIS A 37 18.17 7.94 -15.30
C HIS A 37 18.98 9.00 -14.55
N ARG A 38 19.82 9.77 -15.25
CA ARG A 38 20.61 10.85 -14.61
C ARG A 38 19.74 11.95 -14.02
N GLU A 39 18.64 12.30 -14.67
CA GLU A 39 17.72 13.31 -14.14
C GLU A 39 16.99 12.84 -12.88
N ASN A 40 16.87 11.52 -12.66
CA ASN A 40 16.31 11.01 -11.41
C ASN A 40 17.19 11.34 -10.20
N ASP A 41 18.50 11.53 -10.36
CA ASP A 41 19.37 11.98 -9.26
C ASP A 41 18.97 13.39 -8.77
N ALA A 42 18.50 14.24 -9.68
CA ALA A 42 17.99 15.56 -9.34
C ALA A 42 16.56 15.49 -8.76
N TYR A 43 15.62 14.87 -9.49
CA TYR A 43 14.20 14.87 -9.13
C TYR A 43 13.84 13.96 -7.96
N LEU A 44 14.52 12.82 -7.82
CA LEU A 44 14.26 11.84 -6.75
C LEU A 44 15.37 11.82 -5.68
N GLY A 45 16.45 12.57 -5.88
CA GLY A 45 17.47 12.85 -4.86
C GLY A 45 17.29 14.25 -4.27
N LEU A 46 17.94 15.25 -4.87
CA LEU A 46 17.99 16.62 -4.34
C LEU A 46 16.62 17.25 -4.10
N ASP A 47 15.68 17.09 -5.03
CA ASP A 47 14.33 17.66 -4.89
C ASP A 47 13.47 16.89 -3.88
N MET A 48 13.77 15.60 -3.66
CA MET A 48 13.12 14.80 -2.62
C MET A 48 13.54 15.27 -1.23
N ASP A 49 14.84 15.51 -1.03
CA ASP A 49 15.37 16.08 0.22
C ASP A 49 14.76 17.47 0.50
N LEU A 50 14.63 18.30 -0.53
CA LEU A 50 13.97 19.61 -0.43
C LEU A 50 12.50 19.49 -0.01
N LEU A 51 11.76 18.55 -0.60
CA LEU A 51 10.36 18.29 -0.25
C LEU A 51 10.25 17.78 1.19
N ALA A 52 11.10 16.83 1.59
CA ALA A 52 11.11 16.28 2.94
C ALA A 52 11.41 17.36 3.99
N ALA A 53 12.41 18.21 3.74
CA ALA A 53 12.73 19.33 4.63
C ALA A 53 11.56 20.32 4.77
N ALA A 54 10.87 20.63 3.66
CA ALA A 54 9.71 21.53 3.68
C ALA A 54 8.50 20.93 4.41
N LEU A 55 8.28 19.61 4.32
CA LEU A 55 7.22 18.94 5.06
C LEU A 55 7.50 18.85 6.57
N ALA A 56 8.78 18.85 6.97
CA ALA A 56 9.19 18.82 8.37
C ALA A 56 9.11 20.19 9.07
N ASP A 57 9.08 21.29 8.33
CA ASP A 57 8.99 22.65 8.86
C ASP A 57 7.65 23.31 8.51
N PRO A 58 6.75 23.52 9.50
CA PRO A 58 5.46 24.20 9.28
C PRO A 58 5.56 25.64 8.77
N GLN A 59 6.73 26.27 8.86
CA GLN A 59 7.00 27.62 8.36
C GLN A 59 7.69 27.62 6.99
N ALA A 60 7.99 26.45 6.43
CA ALA A 60 8.65 26.34 5.14
C ALA A 60 7.80 27.03 4.05
N GLN A 61 8.46 27.84 3.24
CA GLN A 61 7.82 28.46 2.08
C GLN A 61 7.72 27.44 0.94
N TYR A 62 6.60 27.51 0.22
CA TYR A 62 6.42 26.72 -0.98
C TYR A 62 7.47 27.08 -2.04
N HIS A 63 8.10 26.05 -2.60
CA HIS A 63 9.07 26.15 -3.68
C HIS A 63 8.63 25.26 -4.84
N TYR A 64 8.62 25.78 -6.08
CA TYR A 64 8.06 25.06 -7.23
C TYR A 64 8.69 23.66 -7.45
N ARG A 65 9.99 23.52 -7.16
CA ARG A 65 10.72 22.24 -7.25
C ARG A 65 10.16 21.13 -6.35
N GLN A 66 9.45 21.47 -5.28
CA GLN A 66 8.78 20.51 -4.40
C GLN A 66 7.74 19.66 -5.14
N ASN A 67 7.26 20.09 -6.31
CA ASN A 67 6.34 19.30 -7.12
C ASN A 67 7.02 18.15 -7.87
N TYR A 68 8.32 18.26 -8.19
CA TYR A 68 8.99 17.32 -9.10
C TYR A 68 9.03 15.88 -8.58
N PRO A 69 9.36 15.60 -7.31
CA PRO A 69 9.44 14.21 -6.83
C PRO A 69 8.09 13.50 -6.92
N ALA A 70 7.04 14.14 -6.39
CA ALA A 70 5.69 13.59 -6.42
C ALA A 70 5.16 13.45 -7.86
N ALA A 71 5.44 14.43 -8.72
CA ALA A 71 5.02 14.37 -10.12
C ALA A 71 5.72 13.24 -10.90
N ARG A 72 7.02 13.03 -10.67
CA ARG A 72 7.81 11.98 -11.32
C ARG A 72 7.28 10.59 -10.97
N LEU A 73 7.02 10.35 -9.68
CA LEU A 73 6.43 9.09 -9.20
C LEU A 73 5.01 8.88 -9.75
N ALA A 74 4.17 9.91 -9.71
CA ALA A 74 2.82 9.85 -10.26
C ALA A 74 2.79 9.58 -11.77
N ALA A 75 3.72 10.16 -12.54
CA ALA A 75 3.82 9.92 -13.97
C ALA A 75 4.19 8.46 -14.28
N VAL A 76 5.18 7.90 -13.58
CA VAL A 76 5.55 6.48 -13.73
C VAL A 76 4.37 5.58 -13.38
N GLU A 77 3.66 5.89 -12.30
CA GLU A 77 2.50 5.11 -11.88
C GLU A 77 1.36 5.14 -12.89
N LEU A 78 0.98 6.32 -13.36
CA LEU A 78 -0.04 6.48 -14.40
C LEU A 78 0.37 5.82 -15.71
N PHE A 79 1.65 5.86 -16.06
CA PHE A 79 2.18 5.21 -17.25
C PHE A 79 2.07 3.68 -17.17
N ASN A 80 2.39 3.10 -16.01
CA ASN A 80 2.35 1.66 -15.79
C ASN A 80 0.93 1.07 -15.79
N ARG A 81 -0.10 1.87 -15.48
CA ARG A 81 -1.51 1.48 -15.62
C ARG A 81 -1.93 1.26 -17.08
N GLY A 82 -1.07 1.63 -18.02
CA GLY A 82 -1.25 1.42 -19.44
C GLY A 82 -1.87 2.61 -20.15
N TYR A 83 -1.77 2.58 -21.48
CA TYR A 83 -2.32 3.61 -22.35
C TYR A 83 -3.81 3.41 -22.56
N GLY A 84 -4.61 4.41 -22.18
CA GLY A 84 -6.07 4.30 -22.28
C GLY A 84 -6.80 5.63 -22.24
N GLU A 85 -8.12 5.55 -22.07
CA GLU A 85 -9.00 6.71 -21.95
C GLU A 85 -8.63 7.58 -20.74
N CYS A 86 -8.10 6.98 -19.68
CA CYS A 86 -7.65 7.67 -18.46
C CYS A 86 -6.56 8.73 -18.73
N LEU A 87 -5.51 8.40 -19.52
CA LEU A 87 -4.47 9.38 -19.86
C LEU A 87 -5.02 10.50 -20.75
N ARG A 88 -5.91 10.19 -21.70
CA ARG A 88 -6.56 11.20 -22.54
C ARG A 88 -7.43 12.15 -21.72
N GLN A 89 -8.21 11.61 -20.79
CA GLN A 89 -9.02 12.38 -19.85
C GLN A 89 -8.12 13.27 -18.97
N PHE A 90 -6.98 12.74 -18.50
CA PHE A 90 -6.02 13.52 -17.72
C PHE A 90 -5.47 14.72 -18.51
N PHE A 91 -4.97 14.53 -19.73
CA PHE A 91 -4.49 15.64 -20.56
C PHE A 91 -5.59 16.66 -20.92
N ALA A 92 -6.83 16.20 -21.09
CA ALA A 92 -7.98 17.05 -21.42
C ALA A 92 -8.54 17.83 -20.21
N SER A 93 -8.28 17.38 -18.99
CA SER A 93 -8.88 17.92 -17.76
C SER A 93 -8.44 19.34 -17.40
N GLY A 94 -7.32 19.84 -17.93
CA GLY A 94 -6.89 21.22 -17.77
C GLY A 94 -6.73 21.66 -16.32
N ARG A 95 -7.66 22.46 -15.80
CA ARG A 95 -7.66 22.94 -14.40
C ARG A 95 -8.00 21.84 -13.39
N ASP A 96 -8.70 20.80 -13.82
CA ASP A 96 -9.20 19.71 -12.97
C ASP A 96 -8.23 18.51 -12.91
N GLY A 97 -7.04 18.63 -13.49
CA GLY A 97 -6.07 17.53 -13.61
C GLY A 97 -5.67 16.88 -12.30
N MET A 98 -5.64 17.62 -11.19
CA MET A 98 -5.34 17.02 -9.87
C MET A 98 -6.27 15.88 -9.48
N ARG A 99 -7.50 15.82 -10.00
CA ARG A 99 -8.46 14.72 -9.74
C ARG A 99 -8.01 13.37 -10.29
N HIS A 100 -7.07 13.37 -11.22
CA HIS A 100 -6.58 12.16 -11.88
C HIS A 100 -5.14 11.83 -11.47
N VAL A 101 -4.50 12.65 -10.64
CA VAL A 101 -3.16 12.35 -10.11
C VAL A 101 -3.33 11.36 -8.95
N PRO A 102 -2.68 10.19 -8.97
CA PRO A 102 -2.93 9.12 -8.01
C PRO A 102 -2.20 9.36 -6.68
N ILE A 103 -2.36 10.54 -6.07
CA ILE A 103 -1.65 10.92 -4.84
C ILE A 103 -1.99 9.99 -3.67
N GLU A 104 -3.27 9.66 -3.49
CA GLU A 104 -3.72 8.75 -2.44
C GLU A 104 -3.12 7.35 -2.63
N GLU A 105 -3.10 6.84 -3.86
CA GLU A 105 -2.55 5.53 -4.16
C GLU A 105 -1.02 5.50 -4.01
N LEU A 106 -0.32 6.60 -4.34
CA LEU A 106 1.11 6.73 -4.09
C LEU A 106 1.40 6.81 -2.59
N ALA A 107 0.59 7.51 -1.81
CA ALA A 107 0.71 7.55 -0.35
C ALA A 107 0.50 6.16 0.26
N ASN A 108 -0.47 5.40 -0.26
CA ASN A 108 -0.73 4.03 0.17
C ASN A 108 0.40 3.05 -0.23
N ARG A 109 1.13 3.31 -1.32
CA ARG A 109 2.30 2.51 -1.74
C ARG A 109 3.61 2.94 -1.07
N ALA A 110 3.77 4.23 -0.78
CA ALA A 110 4.82 4.73 0.13
C ALA A 110 4.59 4.25 1.58
N GLY A 111 3.40 3.71 1.83
CA GLY A 111 3.05 2.82 2.94
C GLY A 111 3.80 1.49 2.99
N ASP A 112 4.87 1.28 2.20
CA ASP A 112 6.05 0.50 2.66
C ASP A 112 6.69 1.23 3.87
N VAL A 113 5.90 1.53 4.89
CA VAL A 113 6.36 2.07 6.16
C VAL A 113 7.24 0.99 6.74
N ALA A 114 8.53 1.31 6.90
CA ALA A 114 9.45 0.43 7.61
C ALA A 114 8.76 -0.03 8.91
N ASN A 115 8.47 -1.34 8.99
CA ASN A 115 7.69 -1.91 10.07
C ASN A 115 8.33 -1.54 11.42
N TYR A 116 7.71 -0.57 12.08
CA TYR A 116 8.18 0.03 13.33
C TYR A 116 7.64 -0.71 14.55
N LEU A 117 6.75 -1.68 14.34
CA LEU A 117 6.22 -2.48 15.42
C LEU A 117 7.35 -3.30 16.07
N PRO A 118 7.32 -3.43 17.41
CA PRO A 118 8.32 -4.23 18.10
C PRO A 118 8.17 -5.71 17.74
N ALA A 119 9.29 -6.44 17.81
CA ALA A 119 9.27 -7.88 17.67
C ALA A 119 8.43 -8.52 18.79
N MET A 120 7.56 -9.45 18.43
CA MET A 120 6.77 -10.22 19.39
C MET A 120 7.68 -11.19 20.16
N PRO A 121 7.59 -11.24 21.51
CA PRO A 121 8.28 -12.24 22.33
C PRO A 121 7.96 -13.67 21.89
N GLN A 122 8.81 -14.63 22.27
CA GLN A 122 8.45 -16.05 22.06
C GLN A 122 7.21 -16.40 22.88
N PRO A 123 6.28 -17.22 22.33
CA PRO A 123 5.14 -17.68 23.09
C PRO A 123 5.61 -18.43 24.33
N GLU A 124 4.98 -18.14 25.46
CA GLU A 124 5.28 -18.76 26.75
C GLU A 124 4.18 -19.78 27.05
N PRO A 125 4.44 -21.10 26.97
CA PRO A 125 3.40 -22.13 27.10
C PRO A 125 2.64 -22.08 28.44
N GLU A 126 3.29 -21.53 29.46
CA GLU A 126 2.75 -21.41 30.82
C GLU A 126 1.78 -20.24 30.97
N THR A 127 1.78 -19.27 30.05
CA THR A 127 0.96 -18.05 30.12
C THR A 127 0.23 -17.72 28.80
N PRO A 128 -0.64 -18.61 28.29
CA PRO A 128 -1.32 -18.42 27.00
C PRO A 128 -2.22 -17.17 26.96
N ALA A 129 -2.73 -16.73 28.11
CA ALA A 129 -3.51 -15.50 28.20
C ALA A 129 -2.68 -14.25 27.87
N ILE A 130 -1.42 -14.20 28.32
CA ILE A 130 -0.53 -13.07 28.04
C ILE A 130 -0.24 -12.97 26.54
N ASP A 131 -0.02 -14.10 25.87
CA ASP A 131 0.21 -14.15 24.42
C ASP A 131 -1.02 -13.72 23.61
N ALA A 132 -2.23 -14.05 24.09
CA ALA A 132 -3.48 -13.56 23.51
C ALA A 132 -3.58 -12.03 23.62
N TYR A 133 -3.26 -11.44 24.79
CA TYR A 133 -3.22 -9.99 24.96
C TYR A 133 -2.18 -9.30 24.07
N ARG A 134 -0.98 -9.88 23.93
CA ARG A 134 0.05 -9.37 23.02
C ARG A 134 -0.46 -9.39 21.57
N SER A 135 -1.17 -10.45 21.18
CA SER A 135 -1.75 -10.58 19.83
C SER A 135 -2.86 -9.54 19.58
N LEU A 136 -3.74 -9.30 20.56
CA LEU A 136 -4.76 -8.24 20.49
C LEU A 136 -4.12 -6.86 20.32
N GLY A 137 -3.08 -6.56 21.09
CA GLY A 137 -2.35 -5.31 20.99
C GLY A 137 -1.72 -5.13 19.60
N ALA A 138 -1.09 -6.17 19.06
CA ALA A 138 -0.51 -6.13 17.72
C ALA A 138 -1.57 -5.89 16.64
N MET A 139 -2.72 -6.58 16.70
CA MET A 139 -3.84 -6.36 15.76
C MET A 139 -4.40 -4.94 15.86
N ALA A 140 -4.53 -4.39 17.07
CA ALA A 140 -4.94 -3.01 17.28
C ALA A 140 -3.99 -1.99 16.64
N LEU A 141 -2.67 -2.17 16.81
CA LEU A 141 -1.70 -1.29 16.17
C LEU A 141 -1.74 -1.41 14.64
N ILE A 142 -1.84 -2.63 14.11
CA ILE A 142 -2.01 -2.87 12.67
C ILE A 142 -3.25 -2.12 12.13
N ASP A 143 -4.37 -2.15 12.85
CA ASP A 143 -5.59 -1.47 12.41
C ASP A 143 -5.53 0.05 12.52
N ILE A 144 -4.82 0.56 13.53
CA ILE A 144 -4.49 1.99 13.63
C ILE A 144 -3.67 2.43 12.42
N ASP A 145 -2.77 1.59 11.89
CA ASP A 145 -1.94 1.90 10.72
C ASP A 145 -2.63 1.62 9.37
N TYR A 146 -3.59 0.71 9.33
CA TYR A 146 -4.25 0.30 8.08
C TYR A 146 -5.35 1.28 7.62
N TRP A 147 -5.87 2.13 8.50
CA TRP A 147 -6.79 3.26 8.22
C TRP A 147 -8.09 2.88 7.46
N GLU A 148 -8.43 1.59 7.33
CA GLU A 148 -9.70 1.13 6.74
C GLU A 148 -10.79 0.86 7.80
N GLY A 149 -11.24 1.92 8.49
CA GLY A 149 -12.53 2.01 9.21
C GLY A 149 -12.67 1.26 10.55
N LEU A 150 -11.92 0.18 10.81
CA LEU A 150 -12.00 -0.48 12.14
C LEU A 150 -11.36 0.36 13.26
N SER A 151 -10.37 1.18 12.92
CA SER A 151 -9.79 2.16 13.85
C SER A 151 -10.79 3.22 14.32
N GLU A 152 -11.92 3.39 13.62
CA GLU A 152 -13.00 4.31 13.97
C GLU A 152 -14.09 3.66 14.84
N THR A 153 -14.02 2.33 15.05
CA THR A 153 -14.98 1.60 15.87
C THR A 153 -14.75 1.91 17.35
N ARG A 154 -15.81 1.91 18.16
CA ARG A 154 -15.64 2.06 19.61
C ARG A 154 -14.75 0.93 20.13
N ILE A 155 -13.75 1.29 20.93
CA ILE A 155 -12.72 0.35 21.39
C ILE A 155 -13.30 -0.87 22.11
N GLU A 156 -14.47 -0.72 22.76
CA GLU A 156 -15.20 -1.81 23.43
C GLU A 156 -15.70 -2.87 22.43
N ASP A 157 -16.33 -2.45 21.34
CA ASP A 157 -16.87 -3.34 20.30
C ASP A 157 -15.73 -3.98 19.51
N TYR A 158 -14.71 -3.19 19.19
CA TYR A 158 -13.48 -3.64 18.53
C TYR A 158 -12.79 -4.76 19.32
N TYR A 159 -12.58 -4.52 20.62
CA TYR A 159 -11.91 -5.47 21.50
C TYR A 159 -12.75 -6.73 21.70
N ALA A 160 -14.07 -6.60 21.90
CA ALA A 160 -14.96 -7.74 22.06
C ALA A 160 -14.96 -8.63 20.81
N ASP A 161 -14.93 -8.04 19.61
CA ASP A 161 -14.91 -8.78 18.36
C ASP A 161 -13.62 -9.56 18.14
N LEU A 162 -12.46 -8.92 18.29
CA LEU A 162 -11.17 -9.61 18.15
C LEU A 162 -10.98 -10.69 19.22
N LEU A 163 -11.42 -10.42 20.46
CA LEU A 163 -11.35 -11.40 21.53
C LEU A 163 -12.20 -12.64 21.22
N ARG A 164 -13.38 -12.46 20.61
CA ARG A 164 -14.24 -13.55 20.12
C ARG A 164 -13.53 -14.38 19.05
N HIS A 165 -12.84 -13.73 18.11
CA HIS A 165 -12.07 -14.44 17.08
C HIS A 165 -10.87 -15.22 17.65
N LEU A 166 -10.16 -14.67 18.64
CA LEU A 166 -9.08 -15.40 19.33
C LEU A 166 -9.60 -16.62 20.08
N HIS A 167 -10.72 -16.50 20.82
CA HIS A 167 -11.34 -17.65 21.49
C HIS A 167 -11.85 -18.70 20.50
N GLY A 168 -12.36 -18.28 19.35
CA GLY A 168 -12.87 -19.17 18.29
C GLY A 168 -11.79 -19.85 17.46
N ASN A 169 -10.50 -19.52 17.68
CA ASN A 169 -9.39 -19.85 16.78
C ASN A 169 -9.74 -19.49 15.32
N THR A 170 -10.21 -18.26 15.13
CA THR A 170 -10.56 -17.68 13.84
C THR A 170 -9.89 -16.32 13.61
N ALA A 171 -8.73 -16.13 14.22
CA ALA A 171 -7.81 -15.04 13.96
C ALA A 171 -6.40 -15.59 13.77
N PHE A 172 -5.62 -14.94 12.91
CA PHE A 172 -4.24 -15.28 12.64
C PHE A 172 -3.40 -14.01 12.50
N LEU A 173 -2.31 -13.92 13.27
CA LEU A 173 -1.33 -12.84 13.19
C LEU A 173 -0.09 -13.35 12.45
N ALA A 174 0.28 -12.70 11.36
CA ALA A 174 1.51 -13.00 10.63
C ALA A 174 2.67 -12.17 11.18
N LEU A 175 3.83 -12.83 11.30
CA LEU A 175 5.09 -12.21 11.71
C LEU A 175 6.13 -12.38 10.59
N ASN A 176 7.06 -11.43 10.45
CA ASN A 176 8.23 -11.59 9.58
C ASN A 176 9.38 -12.36 10.27
N ASP A 177 10.51 -12.49 9.57
CA ASP A 177 11.72 -13.16 10.07
C ASP A 177 12.32 -12.51 11.33
N GLN A 178 12.06 -11.21 11.54
CA GLN A 178 12.44 -10.49 12.76
C GLN A 178 11.39 -10.61 13.87
N ARG A 179 10.35 -11.45 13.68
CA ARG A 179 9.19 -11.61 14.57
C ARG A 179 8.34 -10.35 14.74
N LYS A 180 8.45 -9.37 13.85
CA LYS A 180 7.59 -8.19 13.87
C LYS A 180 6.23 -8.51 13.24
N PRO A 181 5.12 -8.01 13.80
CA PRO A 181 3.79 -8.16 13.18
C PRO A 181 3.75 -7.48 11.82
N ILE A 182 3.39 -8.22 10.77
CA ILE A 182 3.29 -7.69 9.39
C ILE A 182 1.85 -7.56 8.91
N GLY A 183 0.92 -8.24 9.58
CA GLY A 183 -0.48 -8.21 9.25
C GLY A 183 -1.26 -9.29 9.98
N TYR A 184 -2.58 -9.27 9.86
CA TYR A 184 -3.45 -10.30 10.43
C TYR A 184 -4.68 -10.54 9.58
N ALA A 185 -5.34 -11.67 9.83
CA ALA A 185 -6.61 -12.02 9.22
C ALA A 185 -7.59 -12.56 10.26
N THR A 186 -8.88 -12.32 10.05
CA THR A 186 -9.97 -12.96 10.79
C THR A 186 -10.96 -13.59 9.83
N TRP A 187 -11.64 -14.64 10.28
CA TRP A 187 -12.63 -15.35 9.47
C TRP A 187 -13.78 -15.91 10.28
N LEU A 188 -14.81 -16.35 9.56
CA LEU A 188 -15.87 -17.19 10.09
C LEU A 188 -15.67 -18.61 9.56
N LYS A 189 -15.85 -19.60 10.43
CA LYS A 189 -15.94 -21.01 10.03
C LYS A 189 -17.36 -21.27 9.51
N ALA A 190 -17.48 -21.81 8.30
CA ALA A 190 -18.78 -22.24 7.79
C ALA A 190 -19.27 -23.50 8.53
N ALA A 191 -20.56 -23.83 8.36
CA ALA A 191 -21.16 -25.03 8.94
C ALA A 191 -20.65 -26.35 8.30
N GLN A 192 -20.03 -26.27 7.12
CA GLN A 192 -19.30 -27.36 6.50
C GLN A 192 -17.81 -27.19 6.80
N GLU A 193 -17.12 -28.27 7.18
CA GLU A 193 -15.79 -28.27 7.82
C GLU A 193 -14.65 -27.63 6.99
N ASP A 194 -14.91 -27.21 5.75
CA ASP A 194 -13.88 -26.84 4.77
C ASP A 194 -14.05 -25.47 4.09
N GLU A 195 -15.01 -24.63 4.53
CA GLU A 195 -15.16 -23.27 4.01
C GLU A 195 -14.86 -22.20 5.05
N TYR A 196 -14.00 -21.25 4.67
CA TYR A 196 -13.63 -20.10 5.50
C TYR A 196 -14.06 -18.82 4.81
N THR A 197 -14.84 -17.98 5.50
CA THR A 197 -15.12 -16.64 5.01
C THR A 197 -14.25 -15.63 5.72
N LEU A 198 -13.26 -15.07 5.03
CA LEU A 198 -12.45 -13.99 5.57
C LEU A 198 -13.35 -12.78 5.85
N THR A 199 -13.30 -12.33 7.10
CA THR A 199 -13.98 -11.13 7.58
C THR A 199 -13.04 -9.94 7.62
N ARG A 200 -11.72 -10.18 7.72
CA ARG A 200 -10.70 -9.13 7.66
C ARG A 200 -9.37 -9.67 7.16
N GLN A 201 -8.63 -8.81 6.46
CA GLN A 201 -7.22 -8.96 6.18
C GLN A 201 -6.60 -7.55 6.22
N ALA A 202 -5.54 -7.37 7.01
CA ALA A 202 -4.85 -6.09 7.13
C ALA A 202 -3.34 -6.32 7.11
N ALA A 203 -2.62 -5.62 6.24
CA ALA A 203 -1.15 -5.66 6.13
C ALA A 203 -0.61 -4.26 5.74
N PRO A 204 -0.63 -3.30 6.68
CA PRO A 204 -0.37 -1.88 6.41
C PRO A 204 1.06 -1.56 5.98
N PHE A 205 1.99 -2.51 6.09
CA PHE A 205 3.41 -2.35 5.75
C PHE A 205 3.78 -2.93 4.38
N GLY A 206 2.80 -3.12 3.49
CA GLY A 206 3.03 -3.68 2.14
C GLY A 206 3.13 -5.22 2.09
N ASP A 207 3.08 -5.91 3.23
CA ASP A 207 3.33 -7.35 3.39
C ASP A 207 2.13 -8.27 3.02
N HIS A 208 1.20 -7.82 2.18
CA HIS A 208 -0.04 -8.57 1.87
C HIS A 208 0.23 -10.00 1.35
N ARG A 209 1.22 -10.17 0.46
CA ARG A 209 1.60 -11.51 -0.07
C ARG A 209 2.22 -12.41 1.01
N ALA A 210 3.01 -11.84 1.91
CA ALA A 210 3.63 -12.57 3.00
C ALA A 210 2.57 -13.02 4.02
N LEU A 211 1.60 -12.14 4.34
CA LEU A 211 0.43 -12.48 5.14
C LEU A 211 -0.38 -13.61 4.51
N GLN A 212 -0.68 -13.53 3.21
CA GLN A 212 -1.44 -14.57 2.50
C GLN A 212 -0.72 -15.92 2.52
N SER A 213 0.57 -15.94 2.18
CA SER A 213 1.40 -17.16 2.19
C SER A 213 1.53 -17.76 3.59
N ALA A 214 1.54 -16.93 4.65
CA ALA A 214 1.55 -17.39 6.02
C ALA A 214 0.20 -17.97 6.45
N LEU A 215 -0.90 -17.32 6.06
CA LEU A 215 -2.26 -17.77 6.34
C LEU A 215 -2.57 -19.11 5.64
N GLU A 216 -2.16 -19.28 4.38
CA GLU A 216 -2.31 -20.54 3.64
C GLU A 216 -1.60 -21.69 4.34
N ARG A 217 -0.36 -21.46 4.82
CA ARG A 217 0.38 -22.45 5.61
C ARG A 217 -0.31 -22.75 6.94
N HIS A 218 -0.92 -21.75 7.57
CA HIS A 218 -1.61 -21.91 8.85
C HIS A 218 -2.91 -22.72 8.72
N LEU A 219 -3.72 -22.42 7.69
CA LEU A 219 -4.97 -23.13 7.42
C LEU A 219 -4.73 -24.50 6.77
N GLY A 220 -3.53 -24.74 6.22
CA GLY A 220 -3.14 -26.02 5.62
C GLY A 220 -3.93 -26.36 4.34
N LYS A 221 -4.62 -25.38 3.74
CA LYS A 221 -5.49 -25.55 2.57
C LYS A 221 -5.46 -24.28 1.71
N THR A 222 -5.52 -24.46 0.40
CA THR A 222 -5.68 -23.37 -0.57
C THR A 222 -7.13 -23.21 -1.03
N ALA A 223 -7.98 -24.25 -0.94
CA ALA A 223 -9.38 -24.25 -1.42
C ALA A 223 -10.42 -23.87 -0.35
N GLY A 224 -11.49 -23.16 -0.74
CA GLY A 224 -12.66 -22.87 0.10
C GLY A 224 -12.65 -21.52 0.85
N VAL A 225 -11.67 -20.65 0.59
CA VAL A 225 -11.59 -19.32 1.21
C VAL A 225 -12.35 -18.29 0.36
N THR A 226 -13.34 -17.63 0.96
CA THR A 226 -14.11 -16.54 0.34
C THR A 226 -13.90 -15.25 1.12
N ALA A 227 -13.56 -14.14 0.48
CA ALA A 227 -13.41 -12.87 1.19
C ALA A 227 -14.66 -11.99 1.04
N ARG A 228 -15.19 -11.48 2.15
CA ARG A 228 -16.26 -10.49 2.15
C ARG A 228 -15.67 -9.10 2.39
N HIS A 229 -15.27 -8.40 1.33
CA HIS A 229 -14.83 -7.01 1.46
C HIS A 229 -16.00 -6.04 1.21
N ALA A 230 -16.33 -5.25 2.23
CA ALA A 230 -17.15 -4.05 2.06
C ALA A 230 -16.22 -2.92 1.58
N ARG A 231 -16.14 -2.72 0.26
CA ARG A 231 -15.33 -1.69 -0.43
C ARG A 231 -13.81 -1.91 -0.39
N SER A 232 -13.34 -2.88 -1.16
CA SER A 232 -11.98 -2.83 -1.71
C SER A 232 -12.06 -2.37 -3.16
N ALA A 233 -11.25 -1.36 -3.54
CA ALA A 233 -11.08 -0.92 -4.92
C ALA A 233 -10.31 -1.96 -5.78
N THR A 234 -9.79 -3.01 -5.15
CA THR A 234 -9.28 -4.22 -5.80
C THR A 234 -10.31 -5.33 -5.66
N GLN A 235 -11.31 -5.34 -6.56
CA GLN A 235 -12.13 -6.54 -6.81
C GLN A 235 -11.27 -7.76 -7.23
N GLU A 236 -9.98 -7.58 -7.51
CA GLU A 236 -9.01 -8.62 -7.84
C GLU A 236 -8.06 -9.03 -6.69
N GLN A 237 -8.32 -8.65 -5.43
CA GLN A 237 -7.66 -9.33 -4.29
C GLN A 237 -8.48 -10.51 -3.74
N VAL A 238 -9.58 -10.86 -4.43
CA VAL A 238 -10.27 -12.14 -4.31
C VAL A 238 -10.26 -12.83 -5.66
N ALA A 239 -9.06 -13.16 -6.11
CA ALA A 239 -8.85 -14.27 -7.00
C ALA A 239 -7.54 -14.88 -6.55
N TRP A 240 -7.51 -16.19 -6.58
CA TRP A 240 -6.30 -16.97 -6.55
C TRP A 240 -5.27 -16.42 -7.53
#